data_AF-A0A433UJA8-F1
#
_entry.id   AF-A0A433UJA8-F1
#
_cell.length_a   1.000
_cell.length_b   1.000
_cell.length_c   1.000
_cell.angle_alpha   90.00
_cell.angle_beta   90.00
_cell.angle_gamma   90.00
#
_symmetry.space_group_name_H-M   'P 1'
#
loop_
_entity.id
_entity.type
_entity.pdbx_description
1 polymer ?
#
loop_
_entity_poly.entity_id
_entity_poly.type
_entity_poly.pdbx_seq_one_letter_code
_entity_poly.pdbx_strand_id
1 'polypeptide(L)'
;MALRVKVTRADFESASSDGWVDGLVQGRKGFWAYVELGSEQEYIPSSNDDPRTEYRLFRGCDVFLAESQEQLESVTDNSNAKLTNITVILYC
;
A
#
# COMPACT_ATOMS: atom_id res chain seq x y z
N MET A 1 -5.39 3.76 11.85
CA MET A 1 -5.72 2.58 11.02
C MET A 1 -4.51 2.30 10.14
N ALA A 2 -4.06 1.04 10.05
CA ALA A 2 -2.91 0.66 9.25
C ALA A 2 -3.33 -0.36 8.18
N LEU A 3 -2.92 -0.14 6.93
CA LEU A 3 -3.19 -1.01 5.80
C LEU A 3 -1.90 -1.73 5.40
N ARG A 4 -1.96 -3.06 5.24
CA ARG A 4 -0.83 -3.86 4.78
C ARG A 4 -0.98 -4.14 3.29
N VAL A 5 0.01 -3.76 2.50
CA VAL A 5 -0.01 -3.92 1.03
C VAL A 5 1.18 -4.76 0.60
N LYS A 6 0.88 -5.88 -0.08
CA LYS A 6 1.90 -6.72 -0.71
C LYS A 6 2.28 -6.10 -2.04
N VAL A 7 3.54 -5.76 -2.19
CA VAL A 7 4.09 -5.18 -3.42
C VAL A 7 5.10 -6.15 -4.05
N THR A 8 5.51 -5.89 -5.28
CA THR A 8 6.64 -6.63 -5.87
C THR A 8 7.96 -6.14 -5.27
N ARG A 9 9.03 -6.92 -5.45
CA ARG A 9 10.37 -6.53 -4.98
C ARG A 9 10.83 -5.21 -5.61
N ALA A 10 10.58 -5.02 -6.89
CA ALA A 10 10.98 -3.83 -7.62
C ALA A 10 10.26 -2.56 -7.12
N ASP A 11 8.96 -2.66 -6.85
CA ASP A 11 8.18 -1.55 -6.29
C ASP A 11 8.56 -1.26 -4.85
N PHE A 12 8.87 -2.31 -4.08
CA PHE A 12 9.35 -2.17 -2.70
C PHE A 12 10.68 -1.41 -2.62
N GLU A 13 11.62 -1.70 -3.53
CA GLU A 13 12.91 -1.03 -3.60
C GLU A 13 12.80 0.39 -4.15
N SER A 14 11.85 0.62 -5.08
CA SER A 14 11.58 1.94 -5.65
C SER A 14 10.71 2.83 -4.75
N ALA A 15 10.03 2.25 -3.76
CA ALA A 15 9.20 2.98 -2.82
C ALA A 15 10.01 4.05 -2.09
N SER A 16 9.50 5.27 -2.08
CA SER A 16 10.13 6.43 -1.47
C SER A 16 9.05 7.39 -0.98
N SER A 17 9.43 8.29 -0.07
CA SER A 17 8.51 9.32 0.41
C SER A 17 7.98 10.16 -0.75
N ASP A 18 6.69 10.49 -0.73
CA ASP A 18 5.98 11.21 -1.80
C ASP A 18 5.96 10.46 -3.16
N GLY A 19 6.37 9.19 -3.17
CA GLY A 19 6.27 8.29 -4.31
C GLY A 19 4.92 7.59 -4.37
N TRP A 20 4.82 6.59 -5.23
CA TRP A 20 3.62 5.75 -5.33
C TRP A 20 4.01 4.30 -5.55
N VAL A 21 3.12 3.40 -5.13
CA VAL A 21 3.25 1.96 -5.36
C VAL A 21 1.87 1.35 -5.59
N ASP A 22 1.82 0.31 -6.42
CA ASP A 22 0.66 -0.55 -6.54
C ASP A 22 0.92 -1.93 -5.93
N GLY A 23 -0.15 -2.54 -5.42
CA GLY A 23 -0.04 -3.86 -4.81
C GLY A 23 -1.36 -4.42 -4.34
N LEU A 24 -1.28 -5.57 -3.67
CA LEU A 24 -2.45 -6.31 -3.18
C LEU A 24 -2.67 -6.05 -1.70
N VAL A 25 -3.90 -5.73 -1.32
CA VAL A 25 -4.26 -5.50 0.08
C VAL A 25 -4.32 -6.82 0.84
N GLN A 26 -3.59 -6.91 1.96
CA GLN A 26 -3.66 -8.07 2.84
C GLN A 26 -5.01 -8.14 3.56
N GLY A 27 -5.62 -9.33 3.60
CA GLY A 27 -6.88 -9.57 4.31
C GLY A 27 -8.14 -9.30 3.47
N ARG A 28 -8.02 -8.72 2.27
CA ARG A 28 -9.10 -8.64 1.28
C ARG A 28 -8.68 -9.36 0.00
N LYS A 29 -9.25 -10.54 -0.25
CA LYS A 29 -8.97 -11.30 -1.49
C LYS A 29 -9.38 -10.46 -2.71
N GLY A 30 -8.43 -10.20 -3.61
CA GLY A 30 -8.69 -9.63 -4.92
C GLY A 30 -8.71 -8.10 -5.02
N PHE A 31 -8.45 -7.37 -3.93
CA PHE A 31 -8.38 -5.91 -3.99
C PHE A 31 -6.97 -5.43 -4.29
N TRP A 32 -6.85 -4.64 -5.36
CA TRP A 32 -5.66 -3.88 -5.68
C TRP A 32 -5.73 -2.52 -4.99
N ALA A 33 -4.58 -2.07 -4.51
CA ALA A 33 -4.38 -0.76 -3.94
C ALA A 33 -3.34 -0.02 -4.76
N TYR A 34 -3.71 1.16 -5.24
CA TYR A 34 -2.75 2.19 -5.60
C TYR A 34 -2.54 3.07 -4.38
N VAL A 35 -1.29 3.21 -3.95
CA VAL A 35 -0.91 3.94 -2.74
C VAL A 35 0.00 5.08 -3.13
N GLU A 36 -0.45 6.30 -2.86
CA GLU A 36 0.43 7.47 -2.81
C GLU A 36 1.09 7.48 -1.43
N LEU A 37 2.41 7.26 -1.43
CA LEU A 37 3.21 7.16 -0.21
C LEU A 37 3.42 8.56 0.36
N GLY A 38 3.12 8.72 1.64
CA GLY A 38 3.49 9.93 2.38
C GLY A 38 4.93 9.84 2.88
N SER A 39 5.14 10.18 4.15
CA SER A 39 6.48 10.15 4.75
C SER A 39 6.84 8.76 5.25
N GLU A 40 8.02 8.26 4.86
CA GLU A 40 8.60 7.05 5.44
C GLU A 40 8.88 7.22 6.93
N GLN A 41 8.63 6.16 7.70
CA GLN A 41 9.02 6.06 9.10
C GLN A 41 9.65 4.70 9.39
N GLU A 42 10.39 4.64 10.50
CA GLU A 42 10.95 3.39 10.99
C GLU A 42 9.82 2.38 11.28
N TYR A 43 9.94 1.20 10.68
CA TYR A 43 9.04 0.09 10.95
C TYR A 43 9.46 -0.61 12.25
N ILE A 44 8.54 -0.69 13.21
CA ILE A 44 8.76 -1.45 14.44
C ILE A 44 8.22 -2.87 14.23
N PRO A 45 9.09 -3.89 14.15
CA PRO A 45 8.66 -5.26 13.93
C PRO A 45 7.80 -5.77 15.08
N SER A 46 6.74 -6.48 14.73
CA SER A 46 5.81 -7.11 15.65
C SER A 46 6.04 -8.61 15.73
N SER A 47 5.65 -9.25 16.82
CA SER A 47 5.84 -10.69 17.03
C SER A 47 5.10 -11.59 16.02
N ASN A 48 4.14 -11.03 15.28
CA ASN A 48 3.38 -11.72 14.22
C ASN A 48 3.92 -11.45 12.81
N ASP A 49 5.00 -10.69 12.66
CA ASP A 49 5.59 -10.45 11.36
C ASP A 49 6.44 -11.65 10.91
N ASP A 50 6.45 -11.89 9.61
CA ASP A 50 7.20 -13.00 9.03
C ASP A 50 8.69 -12.62 9.00
N PRO A 51 9.59 -13.39 9.65
CA PRO A 51 11.00 -13.04 9.74
C PRO A 51 11.74 -13.12 8.40
N ARG A 52 11.10 -13.62 7.34
CA ARG A 52 11.67 -13.71 5.98
C ARG A 52 11.16 -12.63 5.04
N THR A 53 10.31 -11.72 5.53
CA THR A 53 9.70 -10.64 4.76
C THR A 53 10.31 -9.31 5.19
N GLU A 54 10.48 -8.40 4.23
CA GLU A 54 10.91 -7.02 4.52
C GLU A 54 9.69 -6.11 4.62
N TYR A 55 9.72 -5.17 5.57
CA TYR A 55 8.61 -4.28 5.88
C TYR A 55 9.07 -2.83 5.83
N ARG A 56 8.25 -1.96 5.24
CA ARG A 56 8.45 -0.50 5.26
C ARG A 56 7.17 0.20 5.69
N LEU A 57 7.29 1.25 6.49
CA LEU A 57 6.16 2.00 7.02
C LEU A 57 6.10 3.40 6.41
N PHE A 58 4.93 3.77 5.93
CA PHE A 58 4.66 5.12 5.45
C PHE A 58 3.43 5.68 6.16
N ARG A 59 3.47 6.96 6.53
CA ARG A 59 2.35 7.68 7.14
C ARG A 59 1.87 8.82 6.25
N GLY A 60 0.60 9.15 6.39
CA GLY A 60 -0.03 10.20 5.58
C GLY A 60 -0.27 9.75 4.15
N CYS A 61 -0.43 8.44 3.92
CA CYS A 61 -0.65 7.88 2.60
C CYS A 61 -2.11 8.04 2.18
N ASP A 62 -2.30 8.27 0.89
CA ASP A 62 -3.59 8.20 0.23
C ASP A 62 -3.68 6.87 -0.53
N VAL A 63 -4.73 6.10 -0.28
CA VAL A 63 -4.93 4.78 -0.88
C VAL A 63 -6.21 4.74 -1.68
N PHE A 64 -6.09 4.25 -2.89
CA PHE A 64 -7.18 4.05 -3.83
C PHE A 64 -7.36 2.55 -4.00
N LEU A 65 -8.52 2.03 -3.61
CA LEU A 65 -8.84 0.61 -3.67
C LEU A 65 -9.72 0.32 -4.87
N ALA A 66 -9.40 -0.72 -5.62
CA ALA A 66 -10.27 -1.25 -6.67
C ALA A 66 -10.27 -2.79 -6.71
N GLU A 67 -11.31 -3.35 -7.33
CA GLU A 67 -11.44 -4.80 -7.54
C GLU A 67 -10.60 -5.33 -8.72
N SER A 68 -10.11 -4.44 -9.59
CA SER A 68 -9.18 -4.78 -10.67
C SER A 68 -8.22 -3.63 -10.98
N GLN A 69 -7.07 -3.95 -11.58
CA GLN A 69 -6.11 -2.95 -12.04
C GLN A 69 -6.70 -2.03 -13.13
N GLU A 70 -7.55 -2.57 -14.00
CA GLU A 70 -8.25 -1.79 -15.04
C GLU A 70 -9.19 -0.72 -14.44
N GLN A 71 -9.78 -1.00 -13.26
CA GLN A 71 -10.59 -0.03 -12.50
C GLN A 71 -9.72 1.02 -11.79
N LEU A 72 -8.44 0.72 -11.51
CA LEU A 72 -7.45 1.68 -11.02
C LEU A 72 -6.90 2.59 -12.12
N GLU A 73 -7.02 2.26 -13.39
CA GLU A 73 -6.57 3.12 -14.50
C GLU A 73 -7.69 4.04 -15.00
N SER A 74 -8.95 3.63 -14.85
CA SER A 74 -10.14 4.39 -15.28
C SER A 74 -10.57 5.48 -14.27
N VAL A 75 -9.61 6.09 -13.57
CA VAL A 75 -9.79 7.06 -12.46
C VAL A 75 -10.32 8.41 -12.93
N THR A 76 -11.50 8.42 -13.53
CA THR A 76 -12.23 9.65 -13.80
C THR A 76 -13.54 9.72 -13.02
N ASP A 77 -14.10 8.59 -12.53
CA ASP A 77 -15.45 8.61 -11.95
C ASP A 77 -15.61 7.73 -10.70
N ASN A 78 -15.38 8.34 -9.53
CA ASN A 78 -16.22 8.29 -8.33
C ASN A 78 -16.63 6.95 -7.66
N SER A 79 -16.14 5.78 -8.10
CA SER A 79 -16.57 4.47 -7.54
C SER A 79 -15.51 3.73 -6.70
N ASN A 80 -14.28 4.23 -6.64
CA ASN A 80 -13.20 3.60 -5.88
C ASN A 80 -13.20 4.08 -4.42
N ALA A 81 -13.02 3.15 -3.48
CA ALA A 81 -12.92 3.51 -2.06
C ALA A 81 -11.57 4.23 -1.82
N LYS A 82 -11.62 5.55 -1.61
CA LYS A 82 -10.46 6.36 -1.22
C LYS A 82 -10.31 6.38 0.30
N LEU A 83 -9.12 6.02 0.78
CA LEU A 83 -8.71 6.18 2.17
C LEU A 83 -7.61 7.23 2.22
N THR A 84 -7.84 8.35 2.91
CA THR A 84 -6.85 9.43 3.03
C THR A 84 -6.16 9.42 4.38
N ASN A 85 -4.93 9.90 4.41
CA ASN A 85 -4.14 10.09 5.63
C ASN A 85 -4.06 8.81 6.50
N ILE A 86 -3.84 7.66 5.86
CA ILE A 86 -3.68 6.38 6.55
C ILE A 86 -2.22 5.95 6.63
N THR A 87 -1.93 5.04 7.55
CA THR A 87 -0.62 4.38 7.63
C THR A 87 -0.62 3.18 6.72
N VAL A 88 0.38 3.07 5.86
CA VAL A 88 0.58 1.92 4.96
C VAL A 88 1.86 1.20 5.36
N ILE A 89 1.76 -0.13 5.45
CA ILE A 89 2.88 -1.03 5.68
C ILE A 89 3.07 -1.82 4.39
N LEU A 90 4.14 -1.52 3.66
CA LEU A 90 4.55 -2.29 2.50
C LEU A 90 5.27 -3.55 2.96
N TYR A 91 5.02 -4.65 2.27
CA TYR A 91 5.77 -5.89 2.48
C TYR A 91 5.97 -6.64 1.16
N CYS A 92 7.11 -7.31 1.03
CA CYS A 92 7.48 -8.11 -0.14
C CYS A 92 7.99 -9.49 0.28
#